data_AF-A0A3M0ZZB0-F1
#
_entry.id   AF-A0A3M0ZZB0-F1
#
_cell.length_a   1.000
_cell.length_b   1.000
_cell.length_c   1.000
_cell.angle_alpha   90.00
_cell.angle_beta   90.00
_cell.angle_gamma   90.00
#
_symmetry.space_group_name_H-M   'P 1'
#
loop_
_entity.id
_entity.type
_entity.pdbx_description
1 polymer ?
#
loop_
_entity_poly.entity_id
_entity_poly.type
_entity_poly.pdbx_seq_one_letter_code
_entity_poly.pdbx_strand_id
1 'polypeptide(L)'
;MINDSREQAAEFATTATRLMQEHGVAPTPANFQVWYSYATGRDAALNRAIDILVSNDCEFNEARNAEIYEQFFGLDARGAALEEAGGKLEELVSTVVTQIGDAREDVSGFGDRVEGLSRPAQENLSADDLRKVASPPALRLGASRKSKRHLLPPAAG
;
A
#
# COMPACT_ATOMS: atom_id res chain seq x y z
N MET A 1 -2.04 -13.47 -17.20
CA MET A 1 -3.48 -13.26 -16.96
C MET A 1 -4.12 -14.63 -16.88
N ILE A 2 -4.48 -15.07 -15.67
CA ILE A 2 -5.16 -16.35 -15.42
C ILE A 2 -6.57 -16.20 -16.00
N ASN A 3 -6.91 -16.95 -17.04
CA ASN A 3 -8.26 -16.91 -17.61
C ASN A 3 -8.77 -18.33 -17.77
N ASP A 4 -9.04 -18.96 -16.64
CA ASP A 4 -9.81 -20.19 -16.61
C ASP A 4 -11.22 -19.86 -17.11
N SER A 5 -11.78 -20.69 -17.99
CA SER A 5 -13.21 -20.54 -18.30
C SER A 5 -14.01 -20.73 -17.01
N ARG A 6 -15.22 -20.17 -16.95
CA ARG A 6 -16.06 -20.31 -15.75
C ARG A 6 -16.30 -21.78 -15.41
N GLU A 7 -16.43 -22.62 -16.43
CA GLU A 7 -16.59 -24.07 -16.33
C GLU A 7 -15.34 -24.71 -15.71
N GLN A 8 -14.14 -24.40 -16.21
CA GLN A 8 -12.89 -24.93 -15.66
C GLN A 8 -12.68 -24.50 -14.22
N ALA A 9 -12.95 -23.23 -13.90
CA ALA A 9 -12.83 -22.72 -12.55
C ALA A 9 -13.77 -23.44 -11.57
N ALA A 10 -15.00 -23.77 -12.01
CA ALA A 10 -15.97 -24.52 -11.23
C ALA A 10 -15.55 -25.99 -11.03
N GLU A 11 -14.97 -26.62 -12.06
CA GLU A 11 -14.42 -27.97 -11.97
C GLU A 11 -13.25 -28.05 -10.97
N PHE A 12 -12.33 -27.09 -11.01
CA PHE A 12 -11.22 -27.01 -10.05
C PHE A 12 -11.72 -26.76 -8.62
N ALA A 13 -12.70 -25.87 -8.44
CA ALA A 13 -13.29 -25.61 -7.12
C ALA A 13 -13.98 -26.86 -6.53
N THR A 14 -14.71 -27.59 -7.37
CA THR A 14 -15.36 -28.84 -6.99
C THR A 14 -14.33 -29.90 -6.61
N THR A 15 -13.29 -30.02 -7.43
CA THR A 15 -12.18 -30.96 -7.19
C THR A 15 -11.44 -30.65 -5.90
N ALA A 16 -11.10 -29.38 -5.66
CA ALA A 16 -10.44 -28.93 -4.44
C ALA A 16 -11.27 -29.24 -3.20
N THR A 17 -12.57 -28.91 -3.23
CA THR A 17 -13.49 -29.18 -2.11
C THR A 17 -13.59 -30.68 -1.80
N ARG A 18 -13.67 -31.52 -2.85
CA ARG A 18 -13.69 -32.98 -2.70
C ARG A 18 -12.40 -33.50 -2.07
N LEU A 19 -11.24 -33.06 -2.57
CA LEU A 19 -9.94 -33.49 -2.05
C LEU A 19 -9.73 -33.06 -0.58
N MET A 20 -10.16 -31.86 -0.22
CA MET A 20 -10.12 -31.41 1.18
C MET A 20 -10.95 -32.32 2.09
N GLN A 21 -12.14 -32.73 1.65
CA GLN A 21 -12.98 -33.66 2.41
C GLN A 21 -12.34 -35.05 2.51
N GLU A 22 -11.79 -35.57 1.41
CA GLU A 22 -11.11 -36.88 1.37
C GLU A 22 -9.90 -36.94 2.31
N HIS A 23 -9.16 -35.84 2.45
CA HIS A 23 -7.97 -35.77 3.30
C HIS A 23 -8.23 -35.15 4.69
N GLY A 24 -9.49 -34.93 5.08
CA GLY A 24 -9.85 -34.42 6.40
C GLY A 24 -9.42 -32.97 6.68
N VAL A 25 -9.22 -32.17 5.64
CA VAL A 25 -8.76 -30.78 5.73
C VAL A 25 -9.94 -29.86 6.05
N ALA A 26 -9.79 -29.00 7.05
CA ALA A 26 -10.82 -28.01 7.40
C ALA A 26 -11.09 -27.02 6.24
N PRO A 27 -12.36 -26.70 5.93
CA PRO A 27 -12.73 -25.80 4.84
C PRO A 27 -12.54 -24.32 5.20
N THR A 28 -11.29 -23.92 5.45
CA THR A 28 -10.90 -22.53 5.65
C THR A 28 -10.50 -21.87 4.32
N PRO A 29 -10.56 -20.53 4.21
CA PRO A 29 -10.13 -19.83 3.00
C PRO A 29 -8.68 -20.15 2.58
N ALA A 30 -7.75 -20.18 3.56
CA ALA A 30 -6.35 -20.50 3.32
C ALA A 30 -6.17 -21.92 2.76
N ASN A 31 -6.86 -22.90 3.35
CA ASN A 31 -6.81 -24.28 2.89
C ASN A 31 -7.43 -24.42 1.50
N PHE A 32 -8.57 -23.76 1.26
CA PHE A 32 -9.20 -23.78 -0.05
C PHE A 32 -8.27 -23.24 -1.14
N GLN A 33 -7.54 -22.15 -0.87
CA GLN A 33 -6.56 -21.61 -1.82
C GLN A 33 -5.45 -22.61 -2.16
N VAL A 34 -4.92 -23.31 -1.16
CA VAL A 34 -3.91 -24.37 -1.35
C VAL A 34 -4.46 -25.49 -2.24
N TRP A 35 -5.61 -26.05 -1.89
CA TRP A 35 -6.20 -27.19 -2.60
C TRP A 35 -6.76 -26.82 -3.99
N TYR A 36 -7.21 -25.57 -4.16
CA TYR A 36 -7.57 -25.03 -5.47
C TYR A 36 -6.34 -24.97 -6.38
N SER A 37 -5.25 -24.36 -5.90
CA SER A 37 -3.99 -24.30 -6.65
C SER A 37 -3.45 -25.70 -6.97
N TYR A 38 -3.56 -26.64 -6.04
CA TYR A 38 -3.25 -28.06 -6.26
C TYR A 38 -4.09 -28.67 -7.39
N ALA A 39 -5.41 -28.47 -7.37
CA ALA A 39 -6.34 -28.99 -8.37
C ALA A 39 -6.08 -28.42 -9.78
N THR A 40 -5.54 -27.19 -9.88
CA THR A 40 -5.16 -26.62 -11.19
C THR A 40 -3.90 -27.26 -11.78
N GLY A 41 -3.04 -27.87 -10.96
CA GLY A 41 -1.78 -28.48 -11.42
C GLY A 41 -0.72 -27.53 -11.94
N ARG A 42 -0.90 -26.21 -11.76
CA ARG A 42 -0.01 -25.18 -12.35
C ARG A 42 1.27 -24.96 -11.56
N ASP A 43 1.24 -25.18 -10.25
CA ASP A 43 2.40 -25.07 -9.38
C ASP A 43 2.99 -26.46 -9.13
N ALA A 44 3.99 -26.83 -9.94
CA ALA A 44 4.65 -28.12 -9.83
C ALA A 44 5.43 -28.32 -8.52
N ALA A 45 5.75 -27.25 -7.78
CA ALA A 45 6.38 -27.35 -6.47
C ALA A 45 5.32 -27.64 -5.39
N LEU A 46 4.20 -26.92 -5.42
CA LEU A 46 3.07 -27.15 -4.52
C LEU A 46 2.50 -28.56 -4.70
N ASN A 47 2.28 -28.98 -5.94
CA ASN A 47 1.74 -30.30 -6.24
C ASN A 47 2.64 -31.41 -5.71
N ARG A 48 3.95 -31.32 -5.95
CA ARG A 48 4.90 -32.31 -5.40
C ARG A 48 4.90 -32.35 -3.87
N ALA A 49 4.80 -31.19 -3.21
CA ALA A 49 4.76 -31.14 -1.75
C ALA A 49 3.50 -31.84 -1.21
N ILE A 50 2.33 -31.57 -1.82
CA ILE A 50 1.07 -32.21 -1.44
C ILE A 50 1.09 -33.71 -1.78
N ASP A 51 1.58 -34.11 -2.95
CA ASP A 51 1.71 -35.52 -3.35
C ASP A 51 2.56 -36.31 -2.34
N ILE A 52 3.68 -35.73 -1.89
CA ILE A 52 4.54 -36.35 -0.87
C ILE A 52 3.77 -36.52 0.44
N LEU A 53 3.03 -35.51 0.89
CA LEU A 53 2.23 -35.61 2.12
C LEU A 53 1.13 -36.67 1.99
N VAL A 54 0.41 -36.69 0.88
CA VAL A 54 -0.63 -37.70 0.62
C VAL A 54 -0.03 -39.11 0.55
N SER A 55 1.09 -39.29 -0.14
CA SER A 55 1.75 -40.60 -0.30
C SER A 55 2.30 -41.17 1.02
N ASN A 56 2.65 -40.30 1.97
CA ASN A 56 3.14 -40.70 3.29
C ASN A 56 2.03 -40.85 4.34
N ASP A 57 0.75 -40.82 3.92
CA ASP A 57 -0.42 -40.85 4.81
C ASP A 57 -0.33 -39.81 5.94
N CYS A 58 0.23 -38.64 5.61
CA CYS A 58 0.48 -37.58 6.56
C CYS A 58 -0.81 -36.81 6.85
N GLU A 59 -1.17 -36.70 8.13
CA GLU A 59 -2.37 -35.96 8.54
C GLU A 59 -2.25 -34.44 8.25
N PHE A 60 -3.31 -33.85 7.70
CA PHE A 60 -3.40 -32.41 7.42
C PHE A 60 -3.96 -31.64 8.62
N ASN A 61 -3.18 -31.56 9.70
CA ASN A 61 -3.53 -30.78 10.88
C ASN A 61 -3.40 -29.25 10.65
N GLU A 62 -3.93 -28.46 11.58
CA GLU A 62 -3.96 -26.99 11.48
C GLU A 62 -2.56 -26.37 11.28
N ALA A 63 -1.57 -26.83 12.05
CA ALA A 63 -0.20 -26.31 11.97
C ALA A 63 0.44 -26.57 10.61
N ARG A 64 0.29 -27.78 10.07
CA ARG A 64 0.82 -28.15 8.75
C ARG A 64 0.12 -27.40 7.63
N ASN A 65 -1.19 -27.26 7.70
CA ASN A 65 -1.95 -26.51 6.71
C ASN A 65 -1.51 -25.04 6.67
N ALA A 66 -1.27 -24.43 7.83
CA ALA A 66 -0.74 -23.07 7.94
C ALA A 66 0.69 -22.96 7.37
N GLU A 67 1.56 -23.94 7.64
CA GLU A 67 2.92 -23.99 7.11
C GLU A 67 2.94 -24.06 5.57
N ILE A 68 2.14 -24.95 4.98
CA ILE A 68 2.00 -25.06 3.52
C ILE A 68 1.50 -23.73 2.94
N TYR A 69 0.47 -23.13 3.54
CA TYR A 69 -0.04 -21.84 3.08
C TYR A 69 1.03 -20.75 3.12
N GLU A 70 1.76 -20.62 4.24
CA GLU A 70 2.80 -19.60 4.39
C GLU A 70 3.97 -19.81 3.42
N GLN A 71 4.35 -21.07 3.17
CA GLN A 71 5.45 -21.39 2.26
C GLN A 71 5.14 -21.01 0.81
N PHE A 72 3.92 -21.27 0.33
CA PHE A 72 3.56 -21.09 -1.08
C PHE A 72 2.84 -19.77 -1.37
N PHE A 73 2.07 -19.23 -0.41
CA PHE A 73 1.28 -18.00 -0.60
C PHE A 73 1.67 -16.87 0.36
N GLY A 74 2.54 -17.12 1.34
CA GLY A 74 3.06 -16.07 2.23
C GLY A 74 3.93 -15.04 1.50
N LEU A 75 4.55 -15.42 0.38
CA LEU A 75 5.34 -14.50 -0.47
C LEU A 75 4.48 -13.43 -1.14
N ASP A 76 3.26 -13.75 -1.59
CA ASP A 76 2.35 -12.77 -2.20
C ASP A 76 1.92 -11.71 -1.18
N ALA A 77 1.65 -12.13 0.07
CA ALA A 77 1.36 -11.22 1.16
C ALA A 77 2.55 -10.30 1.50
N ARG A 78 3.78 -10.84 1.46
CA ARG A 78 5.01 -10.06 1.68
C ARG A 78 5.30 -9.11 0.51
N GLY A 79 5.02 -9.51 -0.73
CA GLY A 79 5.15 -8.68 -1.92
C GLY A 79 4.22 -7.46 -1.88
N ALA A 80 2.94 -7.68 -1.57
CA ALA A 80 1.97 -6.60 -1.40
C ALA A 80 2.37 -5.62 -0.29
N ALA A 81 2.86 -6.13 0.85
CA ALA A 81 3.36 -5.29 1.93
C ALA A 81 4.60 -4.47 1.54
N LEU A 82 5.49 -5.05 0.73
CA LEU A 82 6.69 -4.37 0.23
C LEU A 82 6.33 -3.27 -0.79
N GLU A 83 5.39 -3.53 -1.69
CA GLU A 83 4.86 -2.53 -2.62
C GLU A 83 4.20 -1.37 -1.87
N GLU A 84 3.39 -1.65 -0.85
CA GLU A 84 2.78 -0.63 0.01
C GLU A 84 3.85 0.21 0.74
N ALA A 85 4.89 -0.44 1.27
CA ALA A 85 6.00 0.23 1.92
C ALA A 85 6.79 1.11 0.93
N GLY A 86 7.01 0.63 -0.30
CA GLY A 86 7.62 1.38 -1.38
C GLY A 86 6.83 2.65 -1.71
N GLY A 87 5.50 2.52 -1.90
CA GLY A 87 4.63 3.67 -2.16
C GLY A 87 4.64 4.72 -1.05
N LYS A 88 4.66 4.29 0.23
CA LYS A 88 4.79 5.21 1.37
C LYS A 88 6.13 5.94 1.39
N LEU A 89 7.23 5.26 1.03
CA LEU A 89 8.54 5.90 0.94
C LEU A 89 8.59 6.94 -0.18
N GLU A 90 8.01 6.63 -1.34
CA GLU A 90 7.90 7.60 -2.45
C GLU A 90 7.11 8.85 -2.06
N GLU A 91 5.99 8.67 -1.33
CA GLU A 91 5.18 9.79 -0.82
C GLU A 91 5.98 10.68 0.16
N LEU A 92 6.74 10.06 1.07
CA LEU A 92 7.59 10.77 2.02
C LEU A 92 8.71 11.55 1.32
N VAL A 93 9.36 10.95 0.33
CA VAL A 93 10.40 11.63 -0.47
C VAL A 93 9.81 12.81 -1.23
N SER A 94 8.67 12.64 -1.89
CA SER A 94 7.96 13.71 -2.60
C SER A 94 7.62 14.87 -1.66
N THR A 95 7.15 14.56 -0.46
CA THR A 95 6.84 15.55 0.58
C THR A 95 8.09 16.35 0.99
N VAL A 96 9.22 15.68 1.23
CA VAL A 96 10.47 16.34 1.61
C VAL A 96 11.00 17.22 0.48
N VAL A 97 10.97 16.74 -0.77
CA VAL A 97 11.39 17.53 -1.94
C VAL A 97 10.52 18.79 -2.09
N THR A 98 9.21 18.66 -1.91
CA THR A 98 8.28 19.80 -1.96
C THR A 98 8.60 20.81 -0.86
N GLN A 99 8.79 20.36 0.39
CA GLN A 99 9.15 21.25 1.50
C GLN A 99 10.48 21.98 1.30
N ILE A 100 11.47 21.31 0.71
CA ILE A 100 12.75 21.96 0.35
C ILE A 100 12.54 23.00 -0.77
N GLY A 101 11.68 22.69 -1.74
CA GLY A 101 11.27 23.63 -2.79
C GLY A 101 10.63 24.89 -2.22
N ASP A 102 9.60 24.72 -1.38
CA ASP A 102 8.88 25.81 -0.73
C ASP A 102 9.82 26.66 0.14
N ALA A 103 10.71 26.04 0.92
CA ALA A 103 11.69 26.75 1.73
C ALA A 103 12.69 27.55 0.89
N ARG A 104 13.08 27.06 -0.29
CA ARG A 104 13.94 27.82 -1.22
C ARG A 104 13.22 29.02 -1.80
N GLU A 105 11.96 28.85 -2.19
CA GLU A 105 11.14 29.94 -2.73
C GLU A 105 10.89 31.04 -1.68
N ASP A 106 10.66 30.66 -0.42
CA ASP A 106 10.52 31.61 0.68
C ASP A 106 11.81 32.42 0.91
N VAL A 107 12.98 31.79 0.83
CA VAL A 107 14.29 32.45 1.00
C VAL A 107 14.62 33.36 -0.20
N SER A 108 14.36 32.93 -1.44
CA SER A 108 14.56 33.80 -2.60
C SER A 108 13.61 34.99 -2.58
N GLY A 109 12.33 34.77 -2.24
CA GLY A 109 11.35 35.84 -2.12
C GLY A 109 11.67 36.81 -0.97
N PHE A 110 12.38 36.36 0.06
CA PHE A 110 12.93 37.24 1.09
C PHE A 110 14.13 38.04 0.54
N GLY A 111 15.05 37.41 -0.18
CA GLY A 111 16.19 38.07 -0.84
C GLY A 111 15.76 39.17 -1.81
N ASP A 112 14.80 38.88 -2.71
CA ASP A 112 14.25 39.86 -3.66
C ASP A 112 13.59 41.05 -2.95
N ARG A 113 12.93 40.80 -1.82
CA ARG A 113 12.35 41.87 -0.98
C ARG A 113 13.42 42.74 -0.34
N VAL A 114 14.53 42.15 0.11
CA VAL A 114 15.66 42.89 0.70
C VAL A 114 16.41 43.68 -0.39
N GLU A 115 16.69 43.08 -1.54
CA GLU A 115 17.40 43.73 -2.65
C GLU A 115 16.53 44.83 -3.29
N GLY A 116 15.23 44.58 -3.48
CA GLY A 116 14.26 45.58 -3.93
C GLY A 116 14.19 46.83 -3.05
N LEU A 117 14.66 46.76 -1.80
CA LEU A 117 14.73 47.88 -0.86
C LEU A 117 16.11 48.53 -0.75
N SER A 118 17.20 47.85 -1.13
CA SER A 118 18.51 48.49 -1.30
C SER A 118 18.53 49.54 -2.41
N ARG A 119 17.59 49.45 -3.35
CA ARG A 119 17.41 50.40 -4.46
C ARG A 119 16.79 51.73 -4.01
N PRO A 120 15.67 51.76 -3.23
CA PRO A 120 15.14 52.97 -2.61
C PRO A 120 15.84 53.42 -1.32
N ALA A 121 16.72 52.60 -0.69
CA ALA A 121 17.49 53.01 0.50
C ALA A 121 18.44 54.20 0.26
N GLN A 122 18.68 54.58 -1.00
CA GLN A 122 19.41 55.81 -1.34
C GLN A 122 18.54 57.09 -1.21
N GLU A 123 17.22 56.95 -1.07
CA GLU A 123 16.27 58.05 -0.87
C GLU A 123 15.39 57.77 0.36
N ASN A 124 15.80 58.28 1.54
CA ASN A 124 15.01 58.37 2.80
C ASN A 124 13.97 57.25 3.08
N LEU A 125 14.40 56.18 3.75
CA LEU A 125 13.51 55.11 4.22
C LEU A 125 12.56 55.56 5.34
N SER A 126 11.26 55.23 5.25
CA SER A 126 10.27 55.44 6.32
C SER A 126 10.20 54.24 7.28
N ALA A 127 9.77 54.47 8.52
CA ALA A 127 9.62 53.41 9.54
C ALA A 127 8.61 52.32 9.14
N ASP A 128 7.64 52.64 8.27
CA ASP A 128 6.70 51.67 7.71
C ASP A 128 7.35 50.70 6.70
N ASP A 129 8.41 51.14 6.00
CA ASP A 129 9.14 50.29 5.04
C ASP A 129 9.97 49.23 5.77
N LEU A 130 10.60 49.61 6.89
CA LEU A 130 11.37 48.68 7.73
C LEU A 130 10.47 47.63 8.40
N ARG A 131 9.25 47.99 8.79
CA ARG A 131 8.30 47.09 9.45
C ARG A 131 7.75 46.01 8.50
N LYS A 132 7.62 46.30 7.20
CA LYS A 132 7.22 45.31 6.18
C LYS A 132 8.29 44.22 5.94
N VAL A 133 9.57 44.53 6.20
CA VAL A 133 10.71 43.60 5.99
C VAL A 133 10.96 42.72 7.21
N ALA A 134 10.78 43.26 8.41
CA ALA A 134 11.03 42.53 9.66
C ALA A 134 10.02 41.41 9.96
N SER A 135 9.05 41.17 9.05
CA SER A 135 8.14 40.05 9.17
C SER A 135 8.85 38.77 8.68
N PRO A 136 9.19 37.82 9.57
CA PRO A 136 9.85 36.58 9.16
C PRO A 136 8.97 35.82 8.17
N PRO A 137 9.56 35.00 7.27
CA PRO A 137 8.80 34.15 6.36
C PRO A 137 7.81 33.32 7.19
N ALA A 138 6.53 33.42 6.85
CA ALA A 138 5.49 32.65 7.50
C ALA A 138 5.67 31.19 7.08
N LEU A 139 6.43 30.42 7.85
CA LEU A 139 6.54 28.98 7.72
C LEU A 139 5.12 28.39 7.70
N ARG A 140 4.59 28.14 6.51
CA ARG A 140 3.33 27.43 6.32
C ARG A 140 3.61 25.95 6.53
N LEU A 141 3.79 25.57 7.79
CA LEU A 141 3.66 24.17 8.19
C LEU A 141 2.26 23.73 7.75
N GLY A 142 2.22 22.84 6.75
CA GLY A 142 1.01 22.40 6.09
C GLY A 142 -0.03 21.92 7.10
N ALA A 143 -1.02 22.76 7.40
CA ALA A 143 -2.25 22.33 8.05
C ALA A 143 -3.02 21.50 7.02
N SER A 144 -2.80 20.18 7.08
CA SER A 144 -3.53 19.16 6.35
C SER A 144 -5.04 19.45 6.44
N ARG A 145 -5.64 19.80 5.30
CA ARG A 145 -7.06 20.14 5.19
C ARG A 145 -7.87 18.87 5.47
N LYS A 146 -8.72 18.93 6.50
CA LYS A 146 -9.71 17.91 6.84
C LYS A 146 -10.45 17.42 5.58
N SER A 147 -10.29 16.14 5.27
CA SER A 147 -11.12 15.42 4.30
C SER A 147 -12.58 15.50 4.75
N LYS A 148 -13.42 16.18 3.96
CA LYS A 148 -14.88 16.16 4.10
C LYS A 148 -15.33 14.71 3.87
N ARG A 149 -15.59 13.99 4.97
CA ARG A 149 -16.48 12.82 4.95
C ARG A 149 -17.81 13.27 4.34
N HIS A 150 -18.08 12.82 3.13
CA HIS A 150 -19.37 12.94 2.48
C HIS A 150 -20.39 12.16 3.33
N LEU A 151 -21.29 12.93 3.96
CA LEU A 151 -22.40 12.43 4.77
C LEU A 151 -23.52 12.01 3.81
N LEU A 152 -23.92 10.74 3.84
CA LEU A 152 -25.17 10.26 3.28
C LEU A 152 -26.34 11.04 3.90
N PRO A 153 -27.36 11.48 3.14
CA PRO A 153 -28.64 11.83 3.72
C PRO A 153 -29.52 10.58 3.93
N PRO A 154 -30.44 10.64 4.91
CA PRO A 154 -31.20 9.49 5.40
C PRO A 154 -32.40 9.12 4.52
N ALA A 155 -32.82 7.86 4.61
CA ALA A 155 -34.10 7.37 4.11
C ALA A 155 -35.27 8.03 4.86
N ALA A 156 -36.28 8.48 4.11
CA ALA A 156 -37.66 8.64 4.59
C ALA A 156 -38.61 8.80 3.39
N GLY A 157 -39.68 7.99 3.34
CA GLY A 157 -40.80 8.11 2.41
C GLY A 157 -41.28 6.78 1.88
#